data_AF-A0AA38IM93-F1
#
_entry.id   AF-A0AA38IM93-F1
#
_cell.length_a   1.000
_cell.length_b   1.000
_cell.length_c   1.000
_cell.angle_alpha   90.00
_cell.angle_beta   90.00
_cell.angle_gamma   90.00
#
_symmetry.space_group_name_H-M   'P 1'
#
loop_
_entity.id
_entity.type
_entity.pdbx_description
1 polymer ?
#
loop_
_entity_poly.entity_id
_entity_poly.type
_entity_poly.pdbx_seq_one_letter_code
_entity_poly.pdbx_strand_id
1 'polypeptide(L)'
;MARTLQEVELCDDAIKNGPYASVRTLYGLAFDDGSRLNRKKLCQWTGFPFEIASDDFNEKVDEVVQNFTIAELCGVGLLLGLNCAGTHQEVAERICSVLTDFDLFTQEKLFKNKRVKTRTTEMIR
;
A
#
# COMPACT_ATOMS: atom_id res chain seq x y z
N MET A 1 13.77 14.19 0.62
CA MET A 1 14.42 12.93 1.02
C MET A 1 13.44 11.82 0.73
N ALA A 2 13.81 10.84 -0.09
CA ALA A 2 12.94 9.69 -0.36
C ALA A 2 12.82 8.87 0.93
N ARG A 3 11.59 8.56 1.36
CA ARG A 3 11.33 7.71 2.53
C ARG A 3 11.30 6.25 2.10
N THR A 4 11.76 5.36 2.96
CA THR A 4 11.65 3.91 2.78
C THR A 4 10.37 3.37 3.41
N LEU A 5 9.90 2.19 2.96
CA LEU A 5 8.78 1.48 3.60
C LEU A 5 9.01 1.22 5.10
N GLN A 6 10.28 1.16 5.53
CA GLN A 6 10.66 1.05 6.93
C GLN A 6 10.35 2.32 7.73
N GLU A 7 10.55 3.51 7.16
CA GLU A 7 10.36 4.79 7.86
C GLU A 7 8.89 5.18 8.02
N VAL A 8 8.00 4.60 7.20
CA VAL A 8 6.55 4.83 7.26
C VAL A 8 5.79 3.80 8.09
N GLU A 9 6.51 3.08 8.96
CA GLU A 9 5.97 2.07 9.91
C GLU A 9 5.20 0.91 9.25
N LEU A 10 5.20 0.78 7.92
CA LEU A 10 4.58 -0.32 7.19
C LEU A 10 5.37 -1.63 7.30
N CYS A 11 6.67 -1.51 7.57
CA CYS A 11 7.53 -2.68 7.66
C CYS A 11 7.35 -3.54 8.88
N ASP A 12 7.04 -2.95 10.03
CA ASP A 12 7.17 -3.68 11.28
C ASP A 12 6.04 -4.68 11.52
N ASP A 13 4.83 -4.37 11.07
CA ASP A 13 3.69 -5.28 11.22
C ASP A 13 3.19 -5.83 9.89
N ALA A 14 2.87 -4.96 8.92
CA ALA A 14 2.29 -5.38 7.65
C ALA A 14 3.28 -6.20 6.81
N ILE A 15 4.48 -5.72 6.54
CA ILE A 15 5.42 -6.43 5.64
C ILE A 15 6.14 -7.57 6.35
N LYS A 16 6.48 -7.45 7.65
CA LYS A 16 7.16 -8.54 8.40
C LYS A 16 6.22 -9.70 8.77
N ASN A 17 4.98 -9.41 9.17
CA ASN A 17 4.03 -10.43 9.63
C ASN A 17 2.91 -10.72 8.62
N GLY A 18 2.79 -9.95 7.54
CA GLY A 18 1.72 -10.10 6.57
C GLY A 18 1.74 -11.41 5.78
N PRO A 19 0.60 -11.76 5.15
CA PRO A 19 0.44 -12.98 4.37
C PRO A 19 1.49 -13.10 3.27
N TYR A 20 2.07 -14.29 3.11
CA TYR A 20 3.14 -14.51 2.13
C TYR A 20 2.72 -14.11 0.70
N ALA A 21 1.49 -14.47 0.28
CA ALA A 21 0.98 -14.13 -1.05
C ALA A 21 0.96 -12.62 -1.29
N SER A 22 0.32 -11.85 -0.41
CA SER A 22 0.24 -10.38 -0.50
C SER A 22 1.62 -9.72 -0.51
N VAL A 23 2.52 -10.18 0.37
CA VAL A 23 3.88 -9.63 0.45
C VAL A 23 4.70 -10.02 -0.79
N ARG A 24 4.47 -11.20 -1.36
CA ARG A 24 5.10 -11.65 -2.61
C ARG A 24 4.63 -10.84 -3.81
N THR A 25 3.34 -10.51 -3.88
CA THR A 25 2.77 -9.62 -4.89
C THR A 25 3.38 -8.22 -4.77
N LEU A 26 3.42 -7.64 -3.56
CA LEU A 26 4.06 -6.34 -3.33
C LEU A 26 5.55 -6.34 -3.72
N TYR A 27 6.27 -7.43 -3.43
CA TYR A 27 7.66 -7.58 -3.87
C TYR A 27 7.79 -7.64 -5.41
N GLY A 28 6.83 -8.28 -6.08
CA GLY A 28 6.74 -8.28 -7.55
C GLY A 28 6.53 -6.87 -8.10
N LEU A 29 5.60 -6.11 -7.53
CA LEU A 29 5.36 -4.71 -7.92
C LEU A 29 6.60 -3.83 -7.79
N ALA A 30 7.37 -4.01 -6.71
CA ALA A 30 8.50 -3.16 -6.37
C ALA A 30 9.77 -3.44 -7.19
N PHE A 31 10.01 -4.69 -7.58
CA PHE A 31 11.29 -5.09 -8.18
C PHE A 31 11.19 -5.80 -9.52
N ASP A 32 10.04 -6.42 -9.84
CA ASP A 32 9.80 -7.22 -11.05
C ASP A 32 10.98 -8.13 -11.50
N ASP A 33 11.77 -8.63 -10.54
CA ASP A 33 13.05 -9.28 -10.81
C ASP A 33 12.95 -10.82 -10.79
N GLY A 34 11.73 -11.37 -10.68
CA GLY A 34 11.48 -12.80 -10.51
C GLY A 34 12.13 -13.43 -9.26
N SER A 35 12.75 -12.62 -8.41
CA SER A 35 13.58 -13.11 -7.31
C SER A 35 12.75 -13.66 -6.17
N ARG A 36 13.40 -14.44 -5.31
CA ARG A 36 12.81 -14.88 -4.06
C ARG A 36 12.47 -13.67 -3.20
N LEU A 37 11.29 -13.72 -2.57
CA LEU A 37 10.84 -12.69 -1.65
C LEU A 37 11.91 -12.42 -0.58
N ASN A 38 12.34 -11.18 -0.48
CA ASN A 38 13.19 -10.70 0.60
C ASN A 38 12.50 -9.53 1.31
N ARG A 39 11.85 -9.83 2.45
CA ARG A 39 11.11 -8.83 3.25
C ARG A 39 12.01 -7.68 3.72
N LYS A 40 13.30 -7.94 4.01
CA LYS A 40 14.26 -6.90 4.44
C LYS A 40 14.60 -5.95 3.29
N LYS A 41 14.82 -6.48 2.07
CA LYS A 41 15.04 -5.68 0.86
C LYS A 41 13.80 -4.85 0.54
N LEU A 42 12.61 -5.46 0.62
CA LEU A 42 11.35 -4.75 0.42
C LEU A 42 11.20 -3.58 1.39
N CYS A 43 11.60 -3.75 2.66
CA CYS A 43 11.54 -2.68 3.63
C CYS A 43 12.43 -1.47 3.35
N GLN A 44 13.51 -1.68 2.60
CA GLN A 44 14.43 -0.62 2.20
C GLN A 44 14.01 0.04 0.87
N TRP A 45 12.90 -0.40 0.28
CA TRP A 45 12.39 0.16 -0.96
C TRP A 45 11.81 1.56 -0.72
N THR A 46 12.11 2.48 -1.65
CA THR A 46 11.83 3.92 -1.55
C THR A 46 10.65 4.39 -2.39
N GLY A 47 9.87 3.45 -2.92
CA GLY A 47 8.78 3.78 -3.84
C GLY A 47 9.24 3.83 -5.29
N PHE A 48 8.28 4.13 -6.17
CA PHE A 48 8.56 4.35 -7.59
C PHE A 48 9.24 5.70 -7.83
N PRO A 49 10.17 5.80 -8.80
CA PRO A 49 10.95 7.02 -9.04
C PRO A 49 10.27 8.06 -9.95
N PHE A 50 9.00 7.88 -10.29
CA PHE A 50 8.24 8.76 -11.19
C PHE A 50 7.18 9.58 -10.44
N GLU A 51 6.58 10.57 -11.11
CA GLU A 51 5.52 11.42 -10.54
C GLU A 51 4.14 10.79 -10.76
N ILE A 52 3.19 11.06 -9.86
CA ILE A 52 1.80 10.62 -10.04
C ILE A 52 1.22 11.28 -11.30
N ALA A 53 0.50 10.48 -12.10
CA ALA A 53 -0.09 10.88 -13.38
C ALA A 53 0.92 11.26 -14.48
N SER A 54 2.21 10.92 -14.33
CA SER A 54 3.15 10.91 -15.46
C SER A 54 2.84 9.76 -16.44
N ASP A 55 3.43 9.82 -17.63
CA ASP A 55 3.31 8.71 -18.59
C ASP A 55 3.87 7.40 -18.01
N ASP A 56 5.02 7.46 -17.32
CA ASP A 56 5.61 6.29 -16.62
C ASP A 56 4.67 5.71 -15.55
N PHE A 57 3.93 6.59 -14.85
CA PHE A 57 2.95 6.14 -13.86
C PHE A 57 1.79 5.39 -14.52
N ASN A 58 1.25 5.93 -15.61
CA ASN A 58 0.14 5.30 -16.33
C ASN A 58 0.58 3.95 -16.94
N GLU A 59 1.77 3.90 -17.54
CA GLU A 59 2.35 2.65 -18.04
C GLU A 59 2.51 1.62 -16.91
N LYS A 60 2.98 2.05 -15.73
CA LYS A 60 3.08 1.15 -14.58
C LYS A 60 1.73 0.65 -14.11
N VAL A 61 0.69 1.49 -14.08
CA VAL A 61 -0.66 1.06 -13.71
C VAL A 61 -1.17 0.00 -14.70
N ASP A 62 -1.02 0.24 -16.00
CA ASP A 62 -1.46 -0.70 -17.02
C ASP A 62 -0.71 -2.03 -16.94
N GLU A 63 0.61 -1.99 -16.72
CA GLU A 63 1.45 -3.17 -16.46
C GLU A 63 0.92 -3.98 -15.26
N VAL A 64 0.58 -3.28 -14.16
CA VAL A 64 0.05 -3.90 -12.94
C VAL A 64 -1.30 -4.57 -13.19
N VAL A 65 -2.19 -3.92 -13.94
CA VAL A 65 -3.51 -4.47 -14.30
C VAL A 65 -3.40 -5.69 -15.21
N GLN A 66 -2.39 -5.74 -16.08
CA GLN A 66 -2.16 -6.88 -16.97
C GLN A 66 -1.54 -8.08 -16.24
N ASN A 67 -0.64 -7.83 -15.29
CA ASN A 67 0.17 -8.88 -14.67
C ASN A 67 -0.42 -9.45 -13.36
N PHE A 68 -1.29 -8.70 -12.68
CA PHE A 68 -1.86 -9.12 -11.40
C PHE A 68 -3.37 -9.20 -11.48
N THR A 69 -3.94 -10.13 -10.73
CA THR A 69 -5.39 -10.22 -10.57
C THR A 69 -5.89 -9.19 -9.57
N ILE A 70 -7.15 -8.77 -9.71
CA ILE A 70 -7.80 -7.89 -8.73
C ILE A 70 -7.74 -8.44 -7.30
N ALA A 71 -7.77 -9.77 -7.13
CA ALA A 71 -7.67 -10.41 -5.81
C ALA A 71 -6.26 -10.24 -5.20
N GLU A 72 -5.20 -10.37 -6.01
CA GLU A 72 -3.82 -10.15 -5.58
C GLU A 72 -3.58 -8.69 -5.24
N LEU A 73 -4.05 -7.77 -6.10
CA LEU A 73 -4.01 -6.34 -5.82
C LEU A 73 -4.77 -6.00 -4.55
N CYS A 74 -5.91 -6.66 -4.32
CA CYS A 74 -6.63 -6.51 -3.08
C CYS A 74 -5.87 -6.99 -1.85
N GLY A 75 -5.15 -8.10 -1.97
CA GLY A 75 -4.26 -8.57 -0.92
C GLY A 75 -3.19 -7.53 -0.58
N VAL A 76 -2.63 -6.85 -1.58
CA VAL A 76 -1.68 -5.74 -1.39
C VAL A 76 -2.36 -4.51 -0.82
N GLY A 77 -3.52 -4.09 -1.34
CA GLY A 77 -4.29 -2.97 -0.82
C GLY A 77 -4.57 -3.12 0.67
N LEU A 78 -5.06 -4.30 1.10
CA LEU A 78 -5.30 -4.60 2.50
C LEU A 78 -4.02 -4.58 3.34
N LEU A 79 -2.91 -5.11 2.82
CA LEU A 79 -1.59 -5.06 3.45
C LEU A 79 -1.13 -3.62 3.68
N LEU A 80 -1.39 -2.74 2.71
CA LEU A 80 -1.09 -1.31 2.72
C LEU A 80 -2.14 -0.49 3.50
N GLY A 81 -3.20 -1.13 4.01
CA GLY A 81 -4.28 -0.49 4.75
C GLY A 81 -5.34 0.20 3.89
N LEU A 82 -5.27 0.05 2.57
CA LEU A 82 -6.13 0.63 1.54
C LEU A 82 -7.42 -0.17 1.36
N ASN A 83 -8.46 0.47 0.81
CA ASN A 83 -9.66 -0.22 0.38
C ASN A 83 -9.58 -0.76 -1.07
N CYS A 84 -10.31 -1.85 -1.28
CA CYS A 84 -10.44 -2.59 -2.54
C CYS A 84 -11.62 -2.18 -3.42
N ALA A 85 -12.28 -1.07 -3.11
CA ALA A 85 -13.48 -0.69 -3.83
C ALA A 85 -13.13 -0.15 -5.23
N GLY A 86 -13.99 -0.48 -6.19
CA GLY A 86 -13.90 -0.03 -7.57
C GLY A 86 -13.55 -1.15 -8.55
N THR A 87 -13.17 -0.72 -9.73
CA THR A 87 -12.69 -1.52 -10.86
C THR A 87 -11.25 -1.95 -10.65
N HIS A 88 -10.80 -2.89 -11.49
CA HIS A 88 -9.42 -3.37 -11.46
C HIS A 88 -8.40 -2.22 -11.64
N GLN A 89 -8.69 -1.30 -12.56
CA GLN A 89 -7.89 -0.10 -12.82
C GLN A 89 -7.83 0.80 -11.58
N GLU A 90 -8.98 1.14 -10.98
CA GLU A 90 -9.03 2.05 -9.82
C GLU A 90 -8.27 1.49 -8.61
N VAL A 91 -8.29 0.16 -8.42
CA VAL A 91 -7.52 -0.49 -7.35
C VAL A 91 -6.02 -0.41 -7.66
N ALA A 92 -5.61 -0.67 -8.90
CA ALA A 92 -4.21 -0.57 -9.32
C ALA A 92 -3.68 0.86 -9.20
N GLU A 93 -4.42 1.86 -9.68
CA GLU A 93 -4.07 3.28 -9.56
C GLU A 93 -3.87 3.70 -8.11
N ARG A 94 -4.76 3.26 -7.21
CA ARG A 94 -4.66 3.59 -5.78
C ARG A 94 -3.40 3.00 -5.15
N ILE A 95 -3.09 1.75 -5.48
CA ILE A 95 -1.87 1.08 -5.01
C ILE A 95 -0.63 1.78 -5.57
N CYS A 96 -0.55 2.00 -6.88
CA CYS A 96 0.58 2.67 -7.52
C CYS A 96 0.78 4.09 -6.99
N SER A 97 -0.30 4.86 -6.78
CA SER A 97 -0.23 6.21 -6.21
C SER A 97 0.44 6.20 -4.85
N VAL A 98 -0.03 5.32 -3.96
CA VAL A 98 0.50 5.18 -2.60
C VAL A 98 1.94 4.65 -2.61
N LEU A 99 2.28 3.78 -3.57
CA LEU A 99 3.65 3.28 -3.72
C LEU A 99 4.60 4.29 -4.40
N THR A 100 4.06 5.35 -4.99
CA THR A 100 4.82 6.47 -5.58
C THR A 100 5.02 7.58 -4.55
N ASP A 101 3.97 7.89 -3.79
CA ASP A 101 4.00 8.88 -2.72
C ASP A 101 3.51 8.27 -1.39
N PHE A 102 4.46 7.98 -0.51
CA PHE A 102 4.18 7.40 0.79
C PHE A 102 3.45 8.36 1.75
N ASP A 103 3.40 9.67 1.48
CA ASP A 103 2.60 10.58 2.33
C ASP A 103 1.08 10.29 2.18
N LEU A 104 0.67 9.66 1.08
CA LEU A 104 -0.71 9.22 0.86
C LEU A 104 -1.17 8.13 1.84
N PHE A 105 -0.25 7.35 2.42
CA PHE A 105 -0.60 6.38 3.48
C PHE A 105 -1.22 7.04 4.71
N THR A 106 -0.83 8.28 5.01
CA THR A 106 -1.25 9.01 6.21
C THR A 106 -2.71 9.47 6.10
N GLN A 107 -3.18 9.77 4.88
CA GLN A 107 -4.53 10.24 4.64
C GLN A 107 -5.59 9.14 4.86
N GLU A 108 -5.28 7.87 4.58
CA GLU A 108 -6.23 6.76 4.80
C GLU A 108 -6.35 6.32 6.27
N LYS A 109 -5.27 6.46 7.07
CA LYS A 109 -5.34 6.18 8.53
C LYS A 109 -6.27 7.14 9.27
N LEU A 110 -6.50 8.36 8.77
CA LEU A 110 -7.44 9.32 9.36
C LEU A 110 -8.91 8.86 9.26
N PHE A 111 -9.25 8.00 8.30
CA PHE A 111 -10.62 7.46 8.19
C PHE A 111 -10.91 6.34 9.20
N LYS A 112 -9.89 5.58 9.66
CA LYS A 112 -10.08 4.52 10.67
C LYS A 112 -10.12 5.04 12.12
N ASN A 113 -9.70 6.28 12.37
CA ASN A 113 -9.71 6.87 13.71
C ASN A 113 -11.03 7.55 14.13
N LYS A 114 -12.11 7.45 13.35
CA LYS A 114 -13.47 7.78 13.82
C LYS A 114 -14.14 6.64 14.60
N ARG A 115 -13.37 5.84 15.36
CA ARG A 115 -13.95 5.17 16.53
C ARG A 115 -14.17 6.23 17.60
N VAL A 116 -15.38 6.77 17.56
CA VAL A 116 -16.02 7.57 18.62
C VAL A 116 -15.65 6.99 19.98
N LYS A 117 -14.73 7.64 20.70
CA LYS A 117 -14.71 7.53 22.17
C LYS A 117 -15.92 8.32 22.64
N THR A 118 -17.08 7.66 22.75
CA THR A 118 -18.19 8.20 23.53
C THR A 118 -17.70 8.22 24.97
N ARG A 119 -17.15 9.37 25.37
CA ARG A 119 -16.85 9.66 26.76
C ARG A 119 -18.19 9.98 27.40
N THR A 120 -18.93 8.94 27.81
CA THR A 120 -20.05 9.14 28.75
C THR A 120 -19.42 9.61 30.05
N THR A 121 -19.36 10.92 30.18
CA THR A 121 -18.97 11.59 31.41
C THR A 121 -20.20 11.48 32.32
N GLU A 122 -20.02 10.77 33.42
CA GLU A 122 -20.92 10.82 34.57
C GLU A 122 -21.18 12.28 34.99
N MET A 123 -22.41 12.52 35.46
CA MET A 123 -23.01 13.73 36.07
C MET A 123 -24.40 13.88 35.42
N ILE A 124 -25.55 13.85 36.09
CA ILE A 124 -25.93 14.44 37.39
C ILE A 124 -27.22 13.72 37.84
N ARG A 125 -27.26 13.20 39.08
CA ARG A 125 -28.23 13.55 40.14
C ARG A 125 -27.98 12.70 41.38
#